data_AF-A0A914W5W4-F1
#
_entry.id   AF-A0A914W5W4-F1
#
_cell.length_a   1.000
_cell.length_b   1.000
_cell.length_c   1.000
_cell.angle_alpha   90.00
_cell.angle_beta   90.00
_cell.angle_gamma   90.00
#
_symmetry.space_group_name_H-M   'P 1'
#
loop_
_entity.id
_entity.type
_entity.pdbx_description
1 polymer ?
#
loop_
_entity_poly.entity_id
_entity_poly.type
_entity_poly.pdbx_seq_one_letter_code
_entity_poly.pdbx_strand_id
1 'polypeptide(L)'
;MAKDLQRQAKAIGLKINVNKSKLVTNQNTNQRPPFIVTGQQVEQVSEFVYLGQTIGDSTKRQKEISRRVTAGWRSYFKYKMIYTSKRTPIFLKWCLFNSCVLPTMLYGAETWSLTKREENWLAVAQRRIE
;
A
#
# COMPACT_ATOMS: atom_id res chain seq x y z
N MET A 1 -15.21 -16.54 17.35
CA MET A 1 -14.62 -15.38 16.63
C MET A 1 -15.38 -14.98 15.37
N ALA A 2 -15.36 -15.75 14.26
CA ALA A 2 -16.04 -15.36 13.01
C ALA A 2 -17.56 -15.14 13.19
N LYS A 3 -18.22 -16.08 13.88
CA LYS A 3 -19.65 -16.00 14.22
C LYS A 3 -19.97 -14.81 15.12
N ASP A 4 -19.10 -14.50 16.07
CA ASP A 4 -19.26 -13.36 16.97
C ASP A 4 -19.17 -12.03 16.24
N LEU A 5 -18.17 -11.88 15.36
CA LEU A 5 -18.00 -10.69 14.52
C LEU A 5 -19.23 -10.47 13.63
N GLN A 6 -19.73 -11.53 12.99
CA GLN A 6 -20.94 -11.45 12.18
C GLN A 6 -22.16 -11.07 13.01
N ARG A 7 -22.32 -11.63 14.20
CA ARG A 7 -23.43 -11.30 15.12
C ARG A 7 -23.38 -9.84 15.53
N GLN A 8 -22.22 -9.32 15.93
CA GLN A 8 -22.08 -7.92 16.35
C GLN A 8 -22.27 -6.96 15.18
N ALA A 9 -21.68 -7.24 14.02
CA ALA A 9 -21.90 -6.43 12.81
C ALA A 9 -23.39 -6.37 12.45
N LYS A 10 -24.10 -7.49 12.51
CA LYS A 10 -25.54 -7.54 12.23
C LYS A 10 -26.37 -6.77 13.28
N ALA A 11 -25.98 -6.80 14.55
CA ALA A 11 -26.68 -6.08 15.61
C ALA A 11 -26.69 -4.55 15.39
N ILE A 12 -25.65 -4.03 14.73
CA ILE A 12 -25.56 -2.61 14.34
C ILE A 12 -25.98 -2.36 12.87
N GLY A 13 -26.59 -3.34 12.20
CA GLY A 13 -27.09 -3.21 10.83
C GLY A 13 -26.03 -3.32 9.72
N LEU A 14 -24.79 -3.72 10.03
CA LEU A 14 -23.73 -3.90 9.04
C LEU A 14 -23.71 -5.33 8.46
N LYS A 15 -23.35 -5.43 7.17
CA LYS A 15 -23.15 -6.70 6.45
C LYS A 15 -21.69 -6.83 6.01
N ILE A 16 -21.10 -8.00 6.28
CA ILE A 16 -19.71 -8.29 5.87
C ILE A 16 -19.68 -8.63 4.38
N ASN A 17 -18.80 -7.96 3.63
CA ASN A 17 -18.53 -8.27 2.23
C ASN A 17 -17.40 -9.30 2.13
N VAL A 18 -17.78 -10.57 1.94
CA VAL A 18 -16.84 -11.69 1.88
C VAL A 18 -15.85 -11.57 0.72
N ASN A 19 -16.22 -10.95 -0.40
CA ASN A 19 -15.32 -10.78 -1.55
C ASN A 19 -14.17 -9.80 -1.25
N LYS A 20 -14.45 -8.75 -0.46
CA LYS A 20 -13.44 -7.75 -0.05
C LYS A 20 -12.66 -8.17 1.20
N SER A 21 -13.20 -9.06 2.02
CA SER A 21 -12.54 -9.60 3.20
C SER A 21 -11.59 -10.74 2.81
N LYS A 22 -10.36 -10.69 3.30
CA LYS A 22 -9.35 -11.75 3.11
C LYS A 22 -8.76 -12.14 4.45
N LEU A 23 -8.40 -13.41 4.61
CA LEU A 23 -7.70 -13.89 5.78
C LEU A 23 -6.19 -13.84 5.52
N VAL A 24 -5.46 -13.07 6.34
CA VAL A 24 -4.00 -13.01 6.36
C VAL A 24 -3.53 -13.57 7.69
N THR A 25 -2.55 -14.49 7.68
CA THR A 25 -2.06 -15.17 8.89
C THR A 25 -0.56 -15.42 8.80
N ASN A 26 0.15 -15.30 9.93
CA ASN A 26 1.57 -15.62 10.04
C ASN A 26 1.84 -17.11 10.32
N GLN A 27 0.77 -17.91 10.45
CA GLN A 27 0.85 -19.31 10.86
C GLN A 27 0.66 -20.26 9.67
N ASN A 28 1.32 -21.42 9.73
CA ASN A 28 1.27 -22.43 8.66
C ASN A 28 -0.19 -22.86 8.37
N THR A 29 -0.57 -22.76 7.11
CA THR A 29 -1.96 -22.79 6.64
C THR A 29 -2.47 -24.20 6.41
N ASN A 30 -1.57 -25.18 6.35
CA ASN A 30 -1.88 -26.56 5.96
C ASN A 30 -2.71 -27.36 6.99
N GLN A 31 -2.96 -26.82 8.18
CA GLN A 31 -3.61 -27.55 9.27
C GLN A 31 -4.84 -26.84 9.85
N ARG A 32 -5.39 -25.80 9.20
CA ARG A 32 -6.54 -25.06 9.75
C ARG A 32 -7.84 -25.29 8.99
N PRO A 33 -8.97 -25.38 9.71
CA PRO A 33 -10.28 -25.42 9.09
C PRO A 33 -10.55 -24.12 8.31
N PRO A 34 -11.34 -24.19 7.23
CA PRO A 34 -11.68 -23.02 6.43
C PRO A 34 -12.39 -21.97 7.27
N PHE A 35 -12.01 -20.70 7.07
CA PHE A 35 -12.63 -19.58 7.78
C PHE A 35 -13.92 -19.16 7.07
N ILE A 36 -15.07 -19.48 7.69
CA ILE A 36 -16.39 -19.25 7.09
C ILE A 36 -17.07 -18.03 7.74
N VAL A 37 -17.55 -17.11 6.91
CA VAL A 37 -18.32 -15.93 7.31
C VAL A 37 -19.59 -15.87 6.47
N THR A 38 -20.76 -15.75 7.09
CA THR A 38 -22.05 -15.71 6.38
C THR A 38 -22.28 -16.91 5.46
N GLY A 39 -21.79 -18.10 5.84
CA GLY A 39 -21.91 -19.33 5.05
C GLY A 39 -20.99 -19.39 3.81
N GLN A 40 -20.13 -18.39 3.60
CA GLN A 40 -19.14 -18.38 2.53
C GLN A 40 -17.73 -18.49 3.10
N GLN A 41 -16.87 -19.24 2.42
CA GLN A 41 -15.46 -19.35 2.78
C GLN A 41 -14.74 -18.05 2.40
N VAL A 42 -14.07 -17.44 3.37
CA VAL A 42 -13.20 -16.28 3.15
C VAL A 42 -11.90 -16.77 2.51
N GLU A 43 -11.50 -16.13 1.41
CA GLU A 43 -10.24 -16.43 0.76
C GLU A 43 -9.06 -16.10 1.67
N GLN A 44 -8.13 -17.05 1.78
CA GLN A 44 -6.89 -16.89 2.50
C GLN A 44 -5.79 -16.47 1.54
N VAL A 45 -5.10 -15.38 1.86
CA VAL A 45 -4.06 -14.80 1.02
C VAL A 45 -2.78 -14.61 1.83
N SER A 46 -1.64 -14.73 1.16
CA SER A 46 -0.33 -14.45 1.76
C SER A 46 -0.03 -12.94 1.85
N GLU A 47 -0.63 -12.15 0.96
CA GLU A 47 -0.43 -10.71 0.83
C GLU A 47 -1.78 -10.01 0.65
N PHE A 48 -1.95 -8.88 1.32
CA PHE A 48 -3.15 -8.05 1.17
C PHE A 48 -2.80 -6.57 1.28
N VAL A 49 -3.40 -5.72 0.44
CA VAL A 49 -3.22 -4.27 0.51
C VAL A 49 -4.21 -3.69 1.53
N TYR A 50 -3.70 -3.25 2.66
CA TYR A 50 -4.47 -2.60 3.72
C TYR A 50 -4.03 -1.14 3.88
N LEU A 51 -5.00 -0.21 3.84
CA LEU A 51 -4.74 1.24 3.91
C LEU A 51 -3.65 1.72 2.93
N GLY A 52 -3.64 1.08 1.77
CA GLY A 52 -2.68 1.37 0.72
C GLY A 52 -1.34 0.68 0.87
N GLN A 53 -1.00 0.02 1.98
CA GLN A 53 0.26 -0.71 2.17
C GLN A 53 0.06 -2.23 2.08
N THR A 54 1.03 -2.94 1.51
CA THR A 54 0.99 -4.41 1.47
C THR A 54 1.34 -4.97 2.85
N ILE A 55 0.43 -5.75 3.43
CA ILE A 55 0.61 -6.52 4.67
C ILE A 55 0.72 -8.01 4.30
N GLY A 56 1.64 -8.72 4.94
CA GLY A 56 1.86 -10.14 4.69
C GLY A 56 3.31 -10.55 4.95
N ASP A 57 3.78 -11.55 4.22
CA ASP A 57 5.13 -12.07 4.35
C ASP A 57 6.18 -10.97 4.12
N SER A 58 7.01 -10.75 5.15
CA SER A 58 8.05 -9.72 5.22
C SER A 58 9.11 -9.82 4.11
N THR A 59 9.22 -10.99 3.46
CA THR A 59 10.23 -11.30 2.43
C THR A 59 10.11 -10.48 1.14
N LYS A 60 9.15 -9.56 1.03
CA LYS A 60 8.90 -8.79 -0.20
C LYS A 60 8.77 -7.28 -0.01
N ARG A 61 9.35 -6.71 1.06
CA ARG A 61 9.41 -5.25 1.28
C ARG A 61 9.88 -4.47 0.03
N GLN A 62 10.81 -5.04 -0.74
CA GLN A 62 11.29 -4.44 -1.98
C GLN A 62 10.19 -4.29 -3.04
N LYS A 63 9.17 -5.17 -3.05
CA LYS A 63 8.00 -5.01 -3.92
C LYS A 63 7.17 -3.80 -3.51
N GLU A 64 6.96 -3.58 -2.21
CA GLU A 64 6.24 -2.40 -1.72
C GLU A 64 7.01 -1.11 -2.03
N ILE A 65 8.32 -1.09 -1.79
CA ILE A 65 9.20 0.04 -2.18
C ILE A 65 9.09 0.31 -3.69
N SER A 66 9.19 -0.72 -4.53
CA SER A 66 9.06 -0.60 -5.99
C SER A 66 7.68 -0.07 -6.41
N ARG A 67 6.61 -0.55 -5.79
CA ARG A 67 5.24 -0.08 -6.02
C ARG A 67 5.08 1.40 -5.70
N ARG A 68 5.72 1.86 -4.63
CA ARG A 68 5.70 3.26 -4.16
C ARG A 68 6.54 4.19 -5.02
N VAL A 69 7.72 3.76 -5.43
CA VAL A 69 8.54 4.46 -6.45
C VAL A 69 7.74 4.60 -7.75
N THR A 70 7.06 3.54 -8.19
CA THR A 70 6.20 3.58 -9.38
C THR A 70 5.03 4.56 -9.22
N ALA A 71 4.43 4.63 -8.02
CA ALA A 71 3.38 5.61 -7.72
C ALA A 71 3.91 7.06 -7.74
N GLY A 72 5.13 7.30 -7.23
CA GLY A 72 5.84 8.57 -7.36
C GLY A 72 6.01 8.99 -8.82
N TRP A 73 6.52 8.10 -9.66
CA TRP A 73 6.64 8.34 -11.11
C TRP A 73 5.30 8.65 -11.77
N ARG A 74 4.23 7.92 -11.42
CA ARG A 74 2.88 8.21 -11.94
C ARG A 74 2.38 9.59 -11.53
N SER A 75 2.66 10.01 -10.30
CA SER A 75 2.35 11.37 -9.81
C SER A 75 3.13 12.43 -10.59
N TYR A 76 4.42 12.21 -10.85
CA TYR A 76 5.21 13.09 -11.71
C TYR A 76 4.61 13.21 -13.12
N PHE A 77 4.31 12.07 -13.76
CA PHE A 77 3.75 12.07 -15.11
C PHE A 77 2.38 12.70 -15.20
N LYS A 78 1.56 12.63 -14.14
CA LYS A 78 0.29 13.36 -14.04
C LYS A 78 0.48 14.86 -14.23
N TYR A 79 1.59 15.42 -13.73
CA TYR A 79 1.92 16.85 -13.85
C TYR A 79 3.02 17.14 -14.87
N LYS A 80 3.29 16.21 -15.79
CA LYS A 80 4.39 16.32 -16.77
C LYS A 80 4.41 17.66 -17.49
N MET A 81 3.26 18.19 -17.89
CA MET A 81 3.16 19.47 -18.61
C MET A 81 3.70 20.66 -17.80
N ILE A 82 3.51 20.64 -16.48
CA ILE A 82 4.04 21.68 -15.58
C ILE A 82 5.57 21.53 -15.48
N TYR A 83 6.06 20.30 -15.30
CA TYR A 83 7.48 20.01 -15.20
C TYR A 83 8.25 20.33 -16.48
N THR A 84 7.69 20.04 -17.67
CA THR A 84 8.34 20.29 -18.96
C THR A 84 8.18 21.72 -19.46
N SER A 85 7.23 22.49 -18.91
CA SER A 85 7.00 23.87 -19.30
C SER A 85 8.18 24.77 -18.93
N LYS A 86 8.73 25.48 -19.91
CA LYS A 86 9.75 26.53 -19.71
C LYS A 86 9.20 27.78 -19.04
N ARG A 87 7.87 27.97 -19.07
CA ARG A 87 7.18 29.13 -18.48
C ARG A 87 6.95 28.99 -16.98
N THR A 88 7.04 27.77 -16.45
CA THR A 88 6.81 27.51 -15.03
C THR A 88 8.10 27.78 -14.24
N PRO A 89 8.09 28.68 -13.25
CA PRO A 89 9.22 28.90 -12.37
C PRO A 89 9.69 27.62 -11.69
N ILE A 90 11.00 27.45 -11.54
CA ILE A 90 11.58 26.26 -10.89
C ILE A 90 11.05 26.07 -9.46
N PHE A 91 10.83 27.18 -8.74
CA PHE A 91 10.25 27.18 -7.40
C PHE A 91 8.89 26.47 -7.36
N LEU A 92 8.00 26.76 -8.31
CA LEU A 92 6.67 26.13 -8.36
C LEU A 92 6.76 24.63 -8.69
N LYS A 93 7.70 24.23 -9.55
CA LYS A 93 7.95 22.81 -9.85
C LYS A 93 8.43 22.07 -8.59
N TRP A 94 9.31 22.70 -7.82
CA TRP A 94 9.80 22.17 -6.55
C TRP A 94 8.69 22.05 -5.50
N CYS A 95 7.86 23.09 -5.34
CA CYS A 95 6.69 23.03 -4.46
C CYS A 95 5.74 21.88 -4.85
N LEU A 96 5.48 21.72 -6.15
CA LEU A 96 4.62 20.64 -6.66
C LEU A 96 5.22 19.26 -6.40
N PHE A 97 6.53 19.12 -6.60
CA PHE A 97 7.24 17.87 -6.30
C PHE A 97 7.09 17.48 -4.83
N ASN A 98 7.40 18.40 -3.91
CA ASN A 98 7.31 18.14 -2.46
C ASN A 98 5.89 17.94 -1.95
N SER A 99 4.89 18.56 -2.60
CA SER A 99 3.51 18.47 -2.15
C SER A 99 2.75 17.29 -2.74
N CYS A 100 3.15 16.77 -3.90
CA CYS A 100 2.38 15.75 -4.63
C CYS A 100 3.18 14.49 -4.99
N VAL A 101 4.43 14.64 -5.43
CA VAL A 101 5.23 13.51 -5.93
C VAL A 101 5.90 12.80 -4.75
N LEU A 102 6.63 13.56 -3.93
CA LEU A 102 7.38 13.04 -2.79
C LEU A 102 6.48 12.33 -1.76
N PRO A 103 5.32 12.88 -1.32
CA PRO A 103 4.46 12.21 -0.36
C PRO A 103 3.85 10.92 -0.93
N THR A 104 3.56 10.88 -2.23
CA THR A 104 3.05 9.67 -2.89
C THR A 104 4.08 8.55 -2.88
N MET A 105 5.36 8.89 -3.10
CA MET A 105 6.47 7.94 -3.09
C MET A 105 6.81 7.47 -1.68
N LEU A 106 6.71 8.33 -0.67
CA LEU A 106 7.12 8.02 0.71
C LEU A 106 5.98 7.56 1.63
N TYR A 107 4.75 7.50 1.14
CA TYR A 107 3.62 7.05 1.96
C TYR A 107 3.86 5.66 2.56
N GLY A 108 3.76 5.57 3.89
CA GLY A 108 3.97 4.35 4.66
C GLY A 108 5.44 4.03 4.96
N ALA A 109 6.39 4.81 4.45
CA ALA A 109 7.82 4.58 4.66
C ALA A 109 8.25 4.65 6.13
N GLU A 110 7.54 5.45 6.94
CA GLU A 110 7.73 5.53 8.40
C GLU A 110 7.46 4.21 9.14
N THR A 111 6.66 3.32 8.55
CA THR A 111 6.31 2.01 9.14
C THR A 111 7.26 0.90 8.69
N TRP A 112 8.12 1.18 7.70
CA TRP A 112 9.03 0.19 7.15
C TRP A 112 10.31 0.12 7.98
N SER A 113 10.70 -1.08 8.39
CA SER A 113 12.03 -1.32 8.99
C SER A 113 13.11 -1.33 7.91
N LEU A 114 13.40 -0.17 7.30
CA LEU A 114 14.30 -0.06 6.15
C LEU A 114 15.74 -0.45 6.49
N THR A 115 16.37 -1.17 5.58
CA THR A 115 17.82 -1.35 5.59
C THR A 115 18.50 -0.16 4.92
N LYS A 116 19.80 0.07 5.21
CA LYS A 116 20.58 1.15 4.57
C LYS A 116 20.56 1.06 3.04
N ARG A 117 20.53 -0.17 2.50
CA ARG A 117 20.42 -0.42 1.06
C ARG A 117 19.09 0.08 0.49
N GLU A 118 17.99 -0.14 1.21
CA GLU A 118 16.65 0.27 0.80
C GLU A 118 16.46 1.79 0.91
N GLU A 119 17.00 2.42 1.96
CA GLU A 119 17.07 3.87 2.08
C GLU A 119 17.82 4.50 0.91
N ASN A 120 19.02 3.98 0.59
CA ASN A 120 19.81 4.46 -0.53
C ASN A 120 19.06 4.26 -1.86
N TRP A 121 18.33 3.15 -2.02
CA TRP A 121 17.52 2.93 -3.21
C TRP A 121 16.39 3.96 -3.35
N LEU A 122 15.67 4.26 -2.27
CA LEU A 122 14.66 5.33 -2.25
C LEU A 122 15.28 6.70 -2.57
N ALA A 123 16.43 7.02 -1.98
CA ALA A 123 17.13 8.28 -2.26
C ALA A 123 17.56 8.39 -3.74
N VAL A 124 18.08 7.31 -4.33
CA VAL A 124 18.41 7.26 -5.77
C VAL A 124 17.16 7.41 -6.63
N ALA A 125 16.04 6.76 -6.25
CA ALA A 125 14.79 6.88 -6.99
C ALA A 125 14.24 8.32 -6.94
N GLN A 126 14.28 8.97 -5.78
CA GLN A 126 13.87 10.36 -5.61
C GLN A 126 14.67 11.30 -6.51
N ARG A 127 16.02 11.20 -6.46
CA ARG A 127 16.93 12.00 -7.30
C ARG A 127 16.75 11.80 -8.80
N ARG A 128 16.17 10.68 -9.23
CA ARG A 128 15.86 10.43 -10.65
C ARG A 128 14.58 11.13 -11.11
N ILE A 129 13.67 11.42 -10.18
CA ILE A 129 12.38 12.07 -10.48
C ILE A 129 12.51 13.60 -10.40
N GLU A 130 13.34 14.10 -9.48
CA GLU A 130 13.76 15.51 -9.39
C GLU A 130 14.40 16.00 -10.71
#